data_AF-A0A9D4ENF1-F1
#
_entry.id   AF-A0A9D4ENF1-F1
#
_cell.length_a   1.000
_cell.length_b   1.000
_cell.length_c   1.000
_cell.angle_alpha   90.00
_cell.angle_beta   90.00
_cell.angle_gamma   90.00
#
_symmetry.space_group_name_H-M   'P 1'
#
loop_
_entity.id
_entity.type
_entity.pdbx_description
1 polymer ?
#
loop_
_entity_poly.entity_id
_entity_poly.type
_entity_poly.pdbx_seq_one_letter_code
_entity_poly.pdbx_strand_id
1 'polypeptide(L)'
;MAGKPFSEWVQLENFQCPAASCPSKQPFTWVCAKDGNYTYMNALGKMKCRTNAHHGKIISWTWNCGDDFHNGEYLAADLEGFTFALSQAVQLMGKMGSAWVANLIMELGKQYGQ
;
A
#
# COMPACT_ATOMS: atom_id res chain seq x y z
N MET A 1 6.42 -18.83 16.07
CA MET A 1 5.32 -17.85 15.97
C MET A 1 4.46 -18.26 14.78
N ALA A 2 3.19 -18.59 14.99
CA ALA A 2 2.29 -18.88 13.87
C ALA A 2 2.13 -17.61 13.02
N GLY A 3 2.38 -17.70 11.72
CA GLY A 3 2.25 -16.56 10.80
C GLY A 3 0.80 -16.08 10.72
N LYS A 4 0.60 -14.77 10.47
CA LYS A 4 -0.74 -14.22 10.20
C LYS A 4 -1.30 -14.83 8.90
N PRO A 5 -2.62 -15.08 8.82
CA PRO A 5 -3.25 -15.55 7.58
C PRO A 5 -3.00 -14.58 6.42
N PHE A 6 -2.87 -15.10 5.20
CA PHE A 6 -2.70 -14.25 4.01
C PHE A 6 -3.94 -13.44 3.66
N SER A 7 -5.12 -13.88 4.11
CA SER A 7 -6.39 -13.15 4.00
C SER A 7 -6.54 -12.03 5.02
N GLU A 8 -5.65 -11.94 6.02
CA GLU A 8 -5.68 -10.92 7.05
C GLU A 8 -5.54 -9.53 6.44
N TRP A 9 -6.49 -8.66 6.76
CA TRP A 9 -6.48 -7.27 6.35
C TRP A 9 -5.72 -6.43 7.37
N VAL A 10 -4.71 -5.70 6.92
CA VAL A 10 -3.97 -4.74 7.74
C VAL A 10 -4.34 -3.33 7.32
N GLN A 11 -4.70 -2.50 8.29
CA GLN A 11 -4.90 -1.08 8.07
C GLN A 11 -3.58 -0.43 7.67
N LEU A 12 -3.64 0.39 6.63
CA LEU A 12 -2.48 1.05 6.10
C LEU A 12 -2.26 2.41 6.78
N GLU A 13 -1.55 2.38 7.91
CA GLU A 13 -1.35 3.55 8.77
C GLU A 13 0.11 3.67 9.22
N ASN A 14 0.52 4.89 9.56
CA ASN A 14 1.83 5.22 10.09
C ASN A 14 3.01 4.84 9.18
N PHE A 15 2.83 4.95 7.86
CA PHE A 15 3.91 4.72 6.91
C PHE A 15 4.84 5.93 6.83
N GLN A 16 6.12 5.64 6.68
CA GLN A 16 7.15 6.65 6.43
C GLN A 16 7.18 6.98 4.95
N CYS A 17 7.25 8.27 4.61
CA CYS A 17 7.46 8.70 3.23
C CYS A 17 8.84 8.21 2.76
N PRO A 18 8.93 7.42 1.67
CA PRO A 18 10.20 6.89 1.20
C PRO A 18 11.08 7.96 0.53
N ALA A 19 10.51 9.13 0.18
CA ALA A 19 11.26 10.23 -0.41
C ALA A 19 12.19 10.86 0.64
N ALA A 20 13.50 10.72 0.43
CA ALA A 20 14.52 11.26 1.33
C ALA A 20 14.41 12.79 1.52
N SER A 21 13.87 13.48 0.52
CA SER A 21 13.62 14.93 0.49
C SER A 21 12.27 15.35 1.08
N CYS A 22 11.43 14.41 1.56
CA CYS A 22 10.14 14.75 2.15
C CYS A 22 10.35 15.63 3.40
N PRO A 23 9.95 16.91 3.40
CA PRO A 23 10.26 17.84 4.49
C PRO A 23 9.53 17.50 5.78
N SER A 24 8.34 16.90 5.68
CA SER A 24 7.53 16.58 6.84
C SER A 24 8.05 15.35 7.57
N LYS A 25 8.58 14.33 6.84
CA LYS A 25 8.87 12.97 7.34
C LYS A 25 7.80 12.40 8.29
N GLN A 26 6.60 12.97 8.28
CA GLN A 26 5.57 12.60 9.23
C GLN A 26 5.00 11.25 8.78
N PRO A 27 4.71 10.34 9.72
CA PRO A 27 3.99 9.13 9.39
C PRO A 27 2.66 9.51 8.73
N PHE A 28 2.34 8.91 7.59
CA PHE A 28 1.07 9.14 6.90
C PHE A 28 0.17 7.93 6.97
N THR A 29 -1.13 8.19 6.84
CA THR A 29 -2.17 7.16 6.78
C THR A 29 -2.79 7.17 5.41
N TRP A 30 -3.01 5.98 4.90
CA TRP A 30 -3.61 5.76 3.61
C TRP A 30 -5.13 5.90 3.68
N VAL A 31 -5.66 6.82 2.90
CA VAL A 31 -7.09 7.05 2.78
C VAL A 31 -7.55 6.90 1.33
N CYS A 32 -8.81 6.51 1.15
CA CYS A 32 -9.44 6.47 -0.15
C CYS A 32 -9.60 7.90 -0.70
N ALA A 33 -9.16 8.15 -1.94
CA ALA A 33 -9.34 9.47 -2.55
C ALA A 33 -10.82 9.84 -2.78
N LYS A 34 -11.71 8.85 -2.94
CA LYS A 34 -13.13 9.09 -3.22
C LYS A 34 -13.94 9.44 -1.96
N ASP A 35 -13.60 8.84 -0.82
CA ASP A 35 -14.42 8.93 0.40
C ASP A 35 -13.65 9.30 1.68
N GLY A 36 -12.32 9.44 1.61
CA GLY A 36 -11.47 9.83 2.74
C GLY A 36 -11.31 8.78 3.84
N ASN A 37 -11.84 7.56 3.69
CA ASN A 37 -11.77 6.52 4.72
C ASN A 37 -10.47 5.72 4.66
N TYR A 38 -10.13 5.10 5.80
CA TYR A 38 -8.98 4.21 5.92
C TYR A 38 -8.99 3.09 4.89
N THR A 39 -7.80 2.79 4.39
CA THR A 39 -7.57 1.68 3.47
C THR A 39 -6.88 0.52 4.17
N TYR A 40 -7.11 -0.67 3.62
CA TYR A 40 -6.56 -1.92 4.12
C TYR A 40 -5.94 -2.70 2.97
N MET A 41 -4.91 -3.47 3.27
CA MET A 41 -4.28 -4.41 2.33
C MET A 41 -4.20 -5.81 2.94
N ASN A 42 -4.15 -6.84 2.10
CA ASN A 42 -3.83 -8.20 2.54
C ASN A 42 -2.60 -8.76 1.78
N ALA A 43 -2.11 -9.94 2.18
CA ALA A 43 -0.92 -10.54 1.55
C ALA A 43 -1.15 -10.97 0.09
N LEU A 44 -2.40 -10.93 -0.39
CA LEU A 44 -2.75 -11.23 -1.77
C LEU A 44 -2.63 -10.00 -2.70
N GLY A 45 -2.07 -8.90 -2.19
CA GLY A 45 -1.97 -7.64 -2.92
C GLY A 45 -3.34 -7.06 -3.27
N LYS A 46 -4.36 -7.33 -2.46
CA LYS A 46 -5.68 -6.71 -2.57
C LYS A 46 -5.80 -5.56 -1.61
N MET A 47 -6.50 -4.52 -2.04
CA MET A 47 -6.84 -3.35 -1.24
C MET A 47 -8.36 -3.20 -1.09
N LYS A 48 -8.79 -2.57 0.00
CA LYS A 48 -10.17 -2.15 0.23
C LYS A 48 -10.28 -0.88 1.06
N CYS A 49 -11.39 -0.15 0.92
CA CYS A 49 -11.79 0.94 1.82
C CYS A 49 -12.60 0.41 3.02
N ARG A 50 -12.65 1.15 4.13
CA ARG A 50 -13.41 0.77 5.33
C ARG A 50 -14.93 0.67 5.09
N THR A 51 -15.49 1.64 4.38
CA THR A 51 -16.94 1.94 4.36
C THR A 51 -17.58 1.76 2.98
N ASN A 52 -16.79 1.60 1.92
CA ASN A 52 -17.28 1.44 0.55
C ASN A 52 -16.81 0.13 -0.09
N ALA A 53 -17.55 -0.30 -1.12
CA ALA A 53 -17.27 -1.51 -1.91
C ALA A 53 -16.06 -1.39 -2.87
N HIS A 54 -15.21 -0.36 -2.73
CA HIS A 54 -13.98 -0.27 -3.53
C HIS A 54 -13.00 -1.30 -3.02
N HIS A 55 -12.92 -2.40 -3.75
CA HIS A 55 -11.98 -3.47 -3.54
C HIS A 55 -11.28 -3.80 -4.86
N GLY A 56 -10.04 -4.26 -4.79
CA GLY A 56 -9.33 -4.60 -6.01
C GLY A 56 -7.90 -5.01 -5.76
N LYS A 57 -7.22 -5.38 -6.83
CA LYS A 57 -5.78 -5.56 -6.86
C LYS A 57 -5.10 -4.20 -6.72
N ILE A 58 -4.02 -4.09 -5.94
CA ILE A 58 -3.30 -2.83 -5.69
C ILE A 58 -2.87 -2.12 -6.99
N ILE A 59 -2.58 -2.87 -8.05
CA ILE A 59 -2.25 -2.33 -9.37
C ILE A 59 -3.36 -1.47 -10.00
N SER A 60 -4.61 -1.67 -9.57
CA SER A 60 -5.77 -0.89 -10.00
C SER A 60 -6.03 0.34 -9.11
N TRP A 61 -5.15 0.60 -8.14
CA TRP A 61 -5.25 1.74 -7.23
C TRP A 61 -4.28 2.84 -7.64
N THR A 62 -4.77 4.07 -7.62
CA THR A 62 -3.99 5.29 -7.83
C THR A 62 -3.67 5.94 -6.50
N TRP A 63 -2.45 6.44 -6.33
CA TRP A 63 -1.96 7.00 -5.07
C TRP A 63 -2.03 8.53 -5.08
N ASN A 64 -2.46 9.14 -3.96
CA ASN A 64 -2.45 10.59 -3.78
C ASN A 64 -1.86 10.90 -2.39
N CYS A 65 -0.73 11.62 -2.35
CA CYS A 65 -0.03 11.96 -1.11
C CYS A 65 -0.57 13.24 -0.42
N GLY A 66 -1.56 13.92 -1.02
CA GLY A 66 -2.32 14.99 -0.38
C GLY A 66 -1.57 16.29 -0.11
N ASP A 67 -0.42 16.52 -0.74
CA ASP A 67 0.30 17.81 -0.70
C ASP A 67 0.36 18.46 -2.09
N ASP A 68 0.67 19.76 -2.11
CA ASP A 68 0.80 20.55 -3.35
C ASP A 68 1.97 20.09 -4.24
N PHE A 69 2.83 19.19 -3.73
CA PHE A 69 4.02 18.67 -4.41
C PHE A 69 3.79 17.34 -5.12
N HIS A 70 2.80 16.54 -4.69
CA HIS A 70 2.44 15.26 -5.30
C HIS A 70 1.03 15.30 -5.90
N ASN A 71 0.56 16.49 -6.28
CA ASN A 71 -0.69 16.68 -7.01
C ASN A 71 -0.59 16.06 -8.41
N GLY A 72 -1.06 14.82 -8.54
CA GLY A 72 -1.68 14.36 -9.79
C GLY A 72 -1.14 13.12 -10.50
N GLU A 73 0.02 12.54 -10.18
CA GLU A 73 0.63 11.59 -11.13
C GLU A 73 1.25 10.33 -10.51
N TYR A 74 0.44 9.50 -9.83
CA TYR A 74 0.64 8.05 -9.87
C TYR A 74 -0.61 7.41 -10.47
N LEU A 75 -0.75 7.61 -11.78
CA LEU A 75 -1.96 7.29 -12.55
C LEU A 75 -1.95 5.86 -13.13
N ALA A 76 -0.85 5.12 -12.99
CA ALA A 76 -0.73 3.82 -13.63
C ALA A 76 0.03 2.78 -12.81
N ALA A 77 -0.24 1.54 -13.20
CA ALA A 77 0.48 0.33 -12.88
C ALA A 77 1.93 0.32 -13.41
N ASP A 78 2.70 1.36 -13.12
CA ASP A 78 4.07 1.50 -13.60
C ASP A 78 5.10 1.07 -12.54
N LEU A 79 6.38 1.18 -12.90
CA LEU A 79 7.49 0.81 -12.02
C LEU A 79 7.48 1.62 -10.72
N GLU A 80 7.04 2.88 -10.76
CA GLU A 80 6.97 3.74 -9.59
C GLU A 80 5.88 3.26 -8.63
N GLY A 81 4.69 2.94 -9.15
CA GLY A 81 3.61 2.31 -8.39
C GLY A 81 4.03 0.97 -7.76
N PHE A 82 4.82 0.16 -8.48
CA PHE A 82 5.37 -1.11 -7.98
C PHE A 82 6.42 -0.90 -6.87
N THR A 83 7.45 -0.08 -7.11
CA THR A 83 8.49 0.24 -6.12
C THR A 83 7.87 0.84 -4.86
N PHE A 84 6.87 1.68 -5.05
CA PHE A 84 6.13 2.27 -3.97
C PHE A 84 5.36 1.18 -3.18
N ALA A 85 4.60 0.30 -3.82
CA ALA A 85 3.89 -0.81 -3.16
C ALA A 85 4.85 -1.75 -2.41
N LEU A 86 6.03 -2.04 -2.97
CA LEU A 86 7.09 -2.81 -2.30
C LEU A 86 7.58 -2.12 -1.02
N SER A 87 7.78 -0.79 -1.06
CA SER A 87 8.22 -0.04 0.11
C SER A 87 7.22 -0.14 1.28
N GLN A 88 5.92 -0.16 0.97
CA GLN A 88 4.87 -0.35 1.97
C GLN A 88 4.85 -1.79 2.49
N ALA A 89 5.02 -2.78 1.61
CA ALA A 89 5.10 -4.19 2.02
C ALA A 89 6.21 -4.42 3.06
N VAL A 90 7.39 -3.84 2.87
CA VAL A 90 8.52 -3.97 3.80
C VAL A 90 8.22 -3.33 5.15
N GLN A 91 7.57 -2.17 5.17
CA GLN A 91 7.21 -1.48 6.42
C GLN A 91 6.20 -2.28 7.27
N LEU A 92 5.41 -3.15 6.65
CA LEU A 92 4.49 -4.05 7.35
C LEU A 92 5.18 -5.25 8.01
N MET A 93 6.48 -5.46 7.79
CA MET A 93 7.20 -6.65 8.28
C MET A 93 7.15 -6.79 9.80
N GLY A 94 7.29 -5.69 10.54
CA GLY A 94 7.18 -5.71 12.01
C GLY A 94 5.78 -6.02 12.53
N LYS A 95 4.73 -5.70 11.75
CA LYS A 95 3.31 -5.88 12.14
C LYS A 95 2.74 -7.23 11.70
N MET A 96 3.15 -7.72 10.53
CA MET A 96 2.54 -8.88 9.86
C MET A 96 3.47 -10.10 9.79
N GLY A 97 4.78 -9.89 9.95
CA GLY A 97 5.80 -10.94 9.85
C GLY A 97 6.32 -11.16 8.41
N SER A 98 7.53 -11.72 8.32
CA SER A 98 8.26 -11.87 7.05
C SER A 98 7.56 -12.76 6.02
N ALA A 99 6.93 -13.86 6.43
CA ALA A 99 6.21 -14.75 5.51
C ALA A 99 5.02 -14.06 4.81
N TRP A 100 4.30 -13.23 5.56
CA TRP A 100 3.18 -12.46 5.02
C TRP A 100 3.68 -11.43 4.00
N VAL A 101 4.78 -10.73 4.32
CA VAL A 101 5.40 -9.74 3.43
C VAL A 101 6.00 -10.38 2.18
N ALA A 102 6.66 -11.53 2.32
CA ALA A 102 7.19 -12.27 1.18
C ALA A 102 6.08 -12.67 0.20
N ASN A 103 4.93 -13.14 0.71
CA ASN A 103 3.79 -13.44 -0.14
C ASN A 103 3.25 -12.19 -0.83
N LEU A 104 3.15 -11.06 -0.12
CA LEU A 104 2.75 -9.80 -0.72
C LEU A 104 3.69 -9.39 -1.86
N ILE A 105 5.01 -9.44 -1.67
CA ILE A 105 6.01 -9.11 -2.70
C ILE A 105 5.82 -9.99 -3.96
N MET A 106 5.61 -11.30 -3.78
CA MET A 106 5.33 -12.20 -4.91
C MET A 106 4.04 -11.84 -5.66
N GLU A 107 2.97 -11.51 -4.94
CA GLU A 107 1.70 -11.12 -5.54
C GLU A 107 1.79 -9.76 -6.25
N LEU A 108 2.60 -8.83 -5.73
CA LEU A 108 2.91 -7.59 -6.43
C LEU A 108 3.64 -7.87 -7.74
N GLY A 109 4.67 -8.72 -7.74
CA GLY A 109 5.39 -9.07 -8.97
C GLY A 109 4.45 -9.61 -10.06
N LYS A 110 3.57 -10.56 -9.70
CA LYS A 110 2.54 -11.10 -10.60
C LYS A 110 1.60 -10.03 -11.16
N GLN A 111 1.21 -9.06 -10.35
CA GLN A 111 0.30 -8.01 -10.79
C GLN A 111 0.98 -7.09 -11.81
N TYR A 112 2.22 -6.67 -11.55
CA TYR A 112 2.97 -5.72 -12.38
C TYR A 112 3.80 -6.38 -13.50
N GLY A 113 3.64 -7.69 -13.73
CA GLY A 113 4.34 -8.44 -14.77
C GLY A 113 5.86 -8.55 -14.56
N GLN A 114 6.30 -8.57 -13.30
CA GLN A 114 7.70 -8.72 -12.88
C GLN A 114 8.02 -10.17 -12.49
#